data_AF-A0A534PGQ1-F1
#
_entry.id   AF-A0A534PGQ1-F1
#
_cell.length_a   1.000
_cell.length_b   1.000
_cell.length_c   1.000
_cell.angle_alpha   90.00
_cell.angle_beta   90.00
_cell.angle_gamma   90.00
#
_symmetry.space_group_name_H-M   'P 1'
#
loop_
_entity.id
_entity.type
_entity.pdbx_description
1 polymer ?
#
loop_
_entity_poly.entity_id
_entity_poly.type
_entity_poly.pdbx_seq_one_letter_code
_entity_poly.pdbx_strand_id
1 'polypeptide(L)'
;MKRLLLTLAGALAACGGTMGNSNVTAAEMAANAPTYNKVALSQTDADMAPPAASGNTGAIQQDAAAAAPSCQPHLFDRSHELIGRLNRHFFKHLRHVEELIKDNPKLLGAGTGTWESVKDGIDRKLTITSTTNSDGSVTYDFELDIKTTGDFVKVMDGSLTHKGPAKTDTSTSAAVAVENSGAINFDFTALHSVIPTERATGKVSDTFDNVRDPAKGEKRVATVKLTAFLPEEGDPHGPRTGEYVWEREPSVGGSFEFEDTVALCVTSTATAQSDLVAVARWYKASDGGIHGRSDAKATGGQIPTDDTWMGAACAQGQTTSAPAEGYWIIKLEDKNGVTISGNSAAVGSSPCDPQLGGLPPTLADNTHDFNFGAIDFTKPYPFPNQW
;
A
#
# COMPACT_ATOMS: atom_id res chain seq x y z
N MET A 1 -69.82 48.00 -0.99
CA MET A 1 -70.62 46.75 -0.89
C MET A 1 -69.85 45.64 -1.60
N LYS A 2 -69.78 44.46 -0.96
CA LYS A 2 -69.63 43.08 -1.51
C LYS A 2 -68.51 42.83 -2.56
N ARG A 3 -67.46 42.05 -2.20
CA ARG A 3 -67.27 40.58 -2.47
C ARG A 3 -66.98 40.32 -3.97
N LEU A 4 -66.02 39.50 -4.45
CA LEU A 4 -65.38 38.27 -3.95
C LEU A 4 -64.36 37.77 -5.03
N LEU A 5 -63.38 36.93 -4.62
CA LEU A 5 -62.71 35.80 -5.35
C LEU A 5 -61.73 36.08 -6.52
N LEU A 6 -60.44 35.73 -6.38
CA LEU A 6 -59.74 34.46 -6.81
C LEU A 6 -59.37 34.49 -8.32
N THR A 7 -58.21 34.12 -8.88
CA THR A 7 -57.11 33.20 -8.53
C THR A 7 -55.98 33.35 -9.58
N LEU A 8 -54.81 32.75 -9.29
CA LEU A 8 -53.82 32.16 -10.21
C LEU A 8 -52.68 33.00 -10.84
N ALA A 9 -51.48 32.75 -10.29
CA ALA A 9 -50.25 32.26 -10.94
C ALA A 9 -49.68 32.94 -12.20
N GLY A 10 -48.40 33.34 -12.10
CA GLY A 10 -47.52 33.64 -13.24
C GLY A 10 -46.08 33.84 -12.77
N ALA A 11 -45.25 32.83 -13.03
CA ALA A 11 -43.87 32.70 -12.58
C ALA A 11 -42.89 33.69 -13.23
N LEU A 12 -41.82 34.03 -12.50
CA LEU A 12 -40.51 34.30 -13.09
C LEU A 12 -39.49 33.52 -12.28
N ALA A 13 -39.11 32.37 -12.85
CA ALA A 13 -37.96 31.58 -12.47
C ALA A 13 -36.68 32.39 -12.74
N ALA A 14 -35.88 32.59 -11.70
CA ALA A 14 -34.46 32.81 -11.82
C ALA A 14 -33.79 31.57 -11.22
N CYS A 15 -32.94 30.93 -12.02
CA CYS A 15 -32.27 29.66 -11.76
C CYS A 15 -31.41 29.69 -10.48
N GLY A 16 -32.04 29.40 -9.35
CA GLY A 16 -31.38 28.93 -8.13
C GLY A 16 -31.30 27.41 -8.18
N GLY A 17 -30.32 26.88 -8.92
CA GLY A 17 -29.96 25.48 -8.82
C GLY A 17 -29.21 25.22 -7.53
N THR A 18 -29.93 25.06 -6.42
CA THR A 18 -29.41 24.34 -5.24
C THR A 18 -29.19 22.88 -5.64
N MET A 19 -28.01 22.58 -6.18
CA MET A 19 -27.48 21.21 -6.12
C MET A 19 -27.10 20.94 -4.66
N GLY A 20 -27.58 19.81 -4.14
CA GLY A 20 -27.75 19.53 -2.72
C GLY A 20 -26.47 19.72 -1.88
N ASN A 21 -26.59 20.57 -0.86
CA ASN A 21 -25.76 20.44 0.33
C ASN A 21 -26.11 19.11 0.99
N SER A 22 -25.26 18.11 0.80
CA SER A 22 -25.24 16.95 1.68
C SER A 22 -24.81 17.43 3.07
N ASN A 23 -25.61 17.08 4.09
CA ASN A 23 -25.31 17.32 5.50
C ASN A 23 -24.16 16.42 5.98
N VAL A 24 -23.03 16.41 5.27
CA VAL A 24 -21.84 15.65 5.69
C VAL A 24 -21.32 16.29 6.96
N THR A 25 -21.37 15.53 8.04
CA THR A 25 -20.94 15.95 9.36
C THR A 25 -19.42 15.91 9.48
N ALA A 26 -18.86 16.66 10.45
CA ALA A 26 -17.45 16.55 10.80
C ALA A 26 -17.04 15.11 11.15
N ALA A 27 -17.94 14.35 11.79
CA ALA A 27 -17.71 12.96 12.15
C ALA A 27 -17.60 12.06 10.92
N GLU A 28 -18.43 12.27 9.89
CA GLU A 28 -18.35 11.53 8.63
C GLU A 28 -17.08 11.87 7.85
N MET A 29 -16.67 13.15 7.81
CA MET A 29 -15.39 13.55 7.21
C MET A 29 -14.20 12.92 7.94
N ALA A 30 -14.18 12.97 9.28
CA ALA A 30 -13.12 12.34 10.07
C ALA A 30 -13.11 10.81 9.90
N ALA A 31 -14.28 10.18 9.84
CA ALA A 31 -14.41 8.75 9.60
C ALA A 31 -13.94 8.33 8.20
N ASN A 32 -13.91 9.24 7.22
CA ASN A 32 -13.44 9.02 5.86
C ASN A 32 -12.05 9.65 5.57
N ALA A 33 -11.42 10.27 6.56
CA ALA A 33 -10.04 10.76 6.43
C ALA A 33 -9.05 9.61 6.16
N PRO A 34 -7.95 9.88 5.44
CA PRO A 34 -6.89 8.91 5.23
C PRO A 34 -6.17 8.66 6.55
N THR A 35 -6.17 7.41 7.00
CA THR A 35 -5.61 6.98 8.29
C THR A 35 -4.75 5.75 8.05
N TYR A 36 -3.75 5.52 8.90
CA TYR A 36 -2.77 4.45 8.74
C TYR A 36 -3.42 3.09 8.55
N ASN A 37 -4.42 2.77 9.37
CA ASN A 37 -5.13 1.49 9.30
C ASN A 37 -5.92 1.27 8.00
N LYS A 38 -6.16 2.31 7.19
CA LYS A 38 -6.83 2.21 5.87
C LYS A 38 -5.86 2.10 4.69
N VAL A 39 -4.60 2.47 4.91
CA VAL A 39 -3.58 2.61 3.86
C VAL A 39 -2.48 1.57 4.01
N ALA A 40 -2.24 1.10 5.24
CA ALA A 40 -1.18 0.15 5.54
C ALA A 40 -1.34 -1.14 4.71
N LEU A 41 -0.22 -1.55 4.12
CA LEU A 41 -0.07 -2.84 3.46
C LEU A 41 0.18 -3.93 4.52
N SER A 42 0.02 -5.19 4.15
CA SER A 42 0.26 -6.29 5.07
C SER A 42 0.52 -7.61 4.35
N GLN A 43 1.49 -8.36 4.85
CA GLN A 43 1.64 -9.78 4.58
C GLN A 43 1.01 -10.61 5.71
N THR A 44 1.10 -10.09 6.93
CA THR A 44 0.52 -10.64 8.17
C THR A 44 -0.29 -9.57 8.91
N ASP A 45 -1.11 -9.96 9.89
CA ASP A 45 -1.85 -9.01 10.72
C ASP A 45 -0.93 -8.05 11.51
N ALA A 46 0.31 -8.47 11.82
CA ALA A 46 1.27 -7.66 12.56
C ALA A 46 1.74 -6.42 11.76
N ASP A 47 1.72 -6.49 10.42
CA ASP A 47 2.15 -5.39 9.54
C ASP A 47 1.24 -4.16 9.61
N MET A 48 -0.01 -4.35 10.06
CA MET A 48 -1.00 -3.28 10.22
C MET A 48 -0.85 -2.51 11.54
N ALA A 49 0.12 -2.87 12.39
CA ALA A 49 0.41 -2.12 13.60
C ALA A 49 1.15 -0.82 13.23
N PRO A 50 0.74 0.36 13.75
CA PRO A 50 1.51 1.58 13.56
C PRO A 50 2.90 1.43 14.21
N PRO A 51 3.97 1.99 13.61
CA PRO A 51 5.29 1.98 14.21
C PRO A 51 5.26 2.56 15.63
N ALA A 52 6.09 2.02 16.52
CA ALA A 52 6.24 2.57 17.88
C ALA A 52 6.61 4.06 17.76
N ALA A 53 5.83 4.93 18.40
CA ALA A 53 6.06 6.36 18.35
C ALA A 53 7.38 6.68 19.07
N SER A 54 8.48 6.86 18.32
CA SER A 54 9.62 7.58 18.86
C SER A 54 9.17 9.02 19.09
N GLY A 55 9.38 9.52 20.31
CA GLY A 55 9.01 10.90 20.65
C GLY A 55 9.71 11.87 19.71
N ASN A 56 8.95 12.51 18.82
CA ASN A 56 9.23 13.73 18.03
C ASN A 56 10.63 13.97 17.45
N THR A 57 11.46 12.96 17.36
CA THR A 57 12.63 12.98 16.52
C THR A 57 12.18 12.31 15.25
N GLY A 58 12.28 12.98 14.10
CA GLY A 58 12.07 12.37 12.77
C GLY A 58 12.99 11.18 12.47
N ALA A 59 13.66 10.63 13.48
CA ALA A 59 14.22 9.31 13.50
C ALA A 59 13.15 8.37 14.08
N ILE A 60 12.45 7.67 13.19
CA ILE A 60 11.92 6.37 13.58
C ILE A 60 13.16 5.58 14.03
N GLN A 61 13.12 5.08 15.27
CA GLN A 61 14.21 4.28 15.79
C GLN A 61 14.51 3.18 14.78
N GLN A 62 15.80 2.92 14.63
CA GLN A 62 16.40 1.93 13.75
C GLN A 62 15.96 0.52 14.20
N ASP A 63 14.68 0.19 14.05
CA ASP A 63 14.14 -1.15 14.26
C ASP A 63 14.41 -1.98 13.00
N ALA A 64 15.71 -2.23 12.88
CA ALA A 64 16.41 -3.31 12.21
C ALA A 64 17.82 -2.72 12.07
N ALA A 65 18.73 -3.08 12.98
CA ALA A 65 20.11 -3.19 12.55
C ALA A 65 20.05 -4.02 11.28
N ALA A 66 20.29 -3.40 10.12
CA ALA A 66 20.28 -4.08 8.84
C ALA A 66 21.17 -5.30 9.05
N ALA A 67 20.55 -6.48 9.15
CA ALA A 67 21.29 -7.70 9.27
C ALA A 67 22.27 -7.66 8.10
N ALA A 68 23.55 -7.91 8.36
CA ALA A 68 24.53 -8.00 7.28
C ALA A 68 23.90 -8.86 6.18
N PRO A 69 23.84 -8.37 4.93
CA PRO A 69 23.02 -8.99 3.89
C PRO A 69 23.31 -10.48 3.87
N SER A 70 22.32 -11.29 4.26
CA SER A 70 22.44 -12.72 4.13
C SER A 70 22.65 -13.00 2.65
N CYS A 71 23.67 -13.78 2.32
CA CYS A 71 23.82 -14.25 0.96
C CYS A 71 22.56 -15.06 0.64
N GLN A 72 21.85 -14.69 -0.42
CA GLN A 72 20.53 -15.19 -0.83
C GLN A 72 19.35 -14.36 -0.27
N PRO A 73 18.45 -13.85 -1.13
CA PRO A 73 17.26 -13.16 -0.66
C PRO A 73 16.24 -14.20 -0.19
N HIS A 74 16.01 -14.29 1.12
CA HIS A 74 14.77 -14.85 1.65
C HIS A 74 13.61 -14.01 1.12
N LEU A 75 12.87 -14.54 0.14
CA LEU A 75 11.96 -13.74 -0.68
C LEU A 75 10.72 -13.30 0.11
N PHE A 76 10.26 -14.13 1.04
CA PHE A 76 9.17 -13.76 1.94
C PHE A 76 9.58 -12.73 2.97
N ASP A 77 10.79 -12.82 3.51
CA ASP A 77 11.32 -11.82 4.46
C ASP A 77 11.51 -10.48 3.76
N ARG A 78 11.95 -10.49 2.51
CA ARG A 78 12.08 -9.27 1.72
C ARG A 78 10.75 -8.62 1.38
N SER A 79 9.74 -9.42 1.04
CA SER A 79 8.38 -8.93 0.84
C SER A 79 7.87 -8.22 2.10
N HIS A 80 8.10 -8.83 3.27
CA HIS A 80 7.75 -8.27 4.57
C HIS A 80 8.56 -7.00 4.88
N GLU A 81 9.86 -6.96 4.58
CA GLU A 81 10.71 -5.78 4.75
C GLU A 81 10.20 -4.59 3.92
N LEU A 82 9.88 -4.81 2.64
CA LEU A 82 9.38 -3.76 1.76
C LEU A 82 8.02 -3.23 2.21
N ILE A 83 7.11 -4.11 2.63
CA ILE A 83 5.83 -3.73 3.22
C ILE A 83 6.06 -2.88 4.49
N GLY A 84 6.91 -3.35 5.40
CA GLY A 84 7.25 -2.60 6.62
C GLY A 84 7.87 -1.23 6.32
N ARG A 85 8.75 -1.15 5.32
CA ARG A 85 9.35 0.10 4.84
C ARG A 85 8.29 1.07 4.31
N LEU A 86 7.39 0.62 3.45
CA LEU A 86 6.32 1.47 2.89
C LEU A 86 5.39 1.97 3.98
N ASN A 87 4.92 1.07 4.85
CA ASN A 87 4.06 1.41 5.99
C ASN A 87 4.71 2.44 6.91
N ARG A 88 5.99 2.25 7.25
CA ARG A 88 6.76 3.20 8.05
C ARG A 88 6.76 4.60 7.42
N HIS A 89 6.89 4.69 6.10
CA HIS A 89 6.88 5.97 5.39
C HIS A 89 5.46 6.57 5.27
N PHE A 90 4.43 5.77 5.00
CA PHE A 90 3.03 6.23 5.01
C PHE A 90 2.66 6.85 6.36
N PHE A 91 3.12 6.24 7.46
CA PHE A 91 2.84 6.74 8.80
C PHE A 91 3.37 8.16 9.06
N LYS A 92 4.44 8.60 8.37
CA LYS A 92 5.03 9.94 8.56
C LYS A 92 4.06 11.07 8.26
N HIS A 93 3.25 10.93 7.21
CA HIS A 93 2.19 11.88 6.89
C HIS A 93 0.89 11.55 7.62
N LEU A 94 0.49 10.27 7.63
CA LEU A 94 -0.80 9.85 8.20
C LEU A 94 -0.90 10.11 9.70
N ARG A 95 0.21 10.07 10.44
CA ARG A 95 0.24 10.46 11.86
C ARG A 95 -0.22 11.91 12.06
N HIS A 96 0.14 12.84 11.16
CA HIS A 96 -0.32 14.23 11.25
C HIS A 96 -1.83 14.33 11.05
N VAL A 97 -2.37 13.60 10.08
CA VAL A 97 -3.82 13.52 9.82
C VAL A 97 -4.53 12.95 11.05
N GLU A 98 -4.07 11.81 11.57
CA GLU A 98 -4.64 11.16 12.75
C GLU A 98 -4.58 12.00 14.02
N GLU A 99 -3.51 12.78 14.21
CA GLU A 99 -3.43 13.73 15.33
C GLU A 99 -4.43 14.89 15.17
N LEU A 100 -4.68 15.36 13.94
CA LEU A 100 -5.62 16.46 13.66
C LEU A 100 -7.08 16.03 13.84
N ILE A 101 -7.49 14.89 13.27
CA ILE A 101 -8.90 14.45 13.28
C ILE A 101 -9.40 13.95 14.64
N LYS A 102 -8.52 13.84 15.65
CA LYS A 102 -8.91 13.58 17.05
C LYS A 102 -9.70 14.74 17.65
N ASP A 103 -9.43 15.95 17.17
CA ASP A 103 -10.15 17.16 17.56
C ASP A 103 -11.28 17.47 16.56
N ASN A 104 -12.20 18.35 16.96
CA ASN A 104 -13.19 18.88 16.02
C ASN A 104 -12.53 19.82 15.00
N PRO A 105 -13.04 19.89 13.76
CA PRO A 105 -12.54 20.86 12.79
C PRO A 105 -12.74 22.27 13.33
N LYS A 106 -11.75 23.14 13.09
CA LYS A 106 -11.85 24.57 13.42
C LYS A 106 -12.89 25.28 12.56
N LEU A 107 -13.00 24.88 11.29
CA LEU A 107 -13.96 25.42 10.34
C LEU A 107 -14.74 24.27 9.72
N LEU A 108 -16.07 24.42 9.67
CA LEU A 108 -16.96 23.49 9.00
C LEU A 108 -18.02 24.29 8.25
N GLY A 109 -18.12 24.09 6.93
CA GLY A 109 -19.13 24.75 6.12
C GLY A 109 -19.15 24.25 4.68
N ALA A 110 -20.34 24.24 4.06
CA ALA A 110 -20.55 23.92 2.64
C ALA A 110 -19.79 22.66 2.15
N GLY A 111 -19.80 21.58 2.93
CA GLY A 111 -19.11 20.34 2.58
C GLY A 111 -17.59 20.38 2.75
N THR A 112 -17.03 21.41 3.39
CA THR A 112 -15.60 21.49 3.71
C THR A 112 -15.37 21.54 5.22
N GLY A 113 -14.47 20.69 5.70
CA GLY A 113 -13.94 20.69 7.06
C GLY A 113 -12.46 21.06 7.06
N THR A 114 -12.04 21.92 7.99
CA THR A 114 -10.64 22.29 8.17
C THR A 114 -10.23 22.07 9.61
N TRP A 115 -9.23 21.20 9.82
CA TRP A 115 -8.55 21.00 11.08
C TRP A 115 -7.22 21.72 11.04
N GLU A 116 -6.87 22.37 12.14
CA GLU A 116 -5.59 23.03 12.27
C GLU A 116 -5.05 22.83 13.68
N SER A 117 -3.75 22.62 13.81
CA SER A 117 -3.11 22.52 15.12
C SER A 117 -1.65 22.93 15.03
N VAL A 118 -1.18 23.61 16.06
CA VAL A 118 0.24 23.91 16.25
C VAL A 118 0.74 23.02 17.39
N LYS A 119 1.68 22.14 17.08
CA LYS A 119 2.26 21.24 18.07
C LYS A 119 3.74 21.04 17.80
N ASP A 120 4.55 21.23 18.83
CA ASP A 120 6.01 21.09 18.77
C ASP A 120 6.68 21.99 17.71
N GLY A 121 6.14 23.20 17.52
CA GLY A 121 6.64 24.15 16.52
C GLY A 121 6.25 23.81 15.08
N ILE A 122 5.40 22.82 14.87
CA ILE A 122 4.86 22.43 13.56
C ILE A 122 3.39 22.86 13.50
N ASP A 123 3.08 23.77 12.59
CA ASP A 123 1.73 24.16 12.21
C ASP A 123 1.23 23.19 11.13
N ARG A 124 0.02 22.66 11.33
CA ARG A 124 -0.55 21.60 10.49
C ARG A 124 -1.96 21.99 10.15
N LYS A 125 -2.33 21.82 8.89
CA LYS A 125 -3.67 22.09 8.39
C LYS A 125 -4.12 20.92 7.52
N LEU A 126 -5.23 20.31 7.89
CA LEU A 126 -5.93 19.31 7.09
C LEU A 126 -7.21 19.93 6.58
N THR A 127 -7.39 19.93 5.27
CA THR A 127 -8.64 20.32 4.62
C THR A 127 -9.27 19.09 4.00
N ILE A 128 -10.56 18.86 4.24
CA ILE A 128 -11.34 17.81 3.58
C ILE A 128 -12.55 18.46 2.93
N THR A 129 -12.76 18.24 1.64
CA THR A 129 -13.92 18.69 0.88
C THR A 129 -14.71 17.48 0.39
N SER A 130 -15.99 17.42 0.73
CA SER A 130 -16.91 16.37 0.32
C SER A 130 -17.74 16.79 -0.89
N THR A 131 -17.79 15.94 -1.90
CA THR A 131 -18.62 16.09 -3.09
C THR A 131 -19.54 14.87 -3.20
N THR A 132 -20.86 15.09 -3.23
CA THR A 132 -21.81 14.01 -3.52
C THR A 132 -21.95 13.82 -5.02
N ASN A 133 -21.69 12.60 -5.47
CA ASN A 133 -21.71 12.22 -6.87
C ASN A 133 -23.13 11.87 -7.33
N SER A 134 -23.33 11.84 -8.65
CA SER A 134 -24.62 11.54 -9.27
C SER A 134 -25.13 10.12 -9.01
N ASP A 135 -24.23 9.18 -8.70
CA ASP A 135 -24.53 7.79 -8.34
C ASP A 135 -24.80 7.60 -6.84
N GLY A 136 -24.79 8.68 -6.05
CA GLY A 136 -25.01 8.67 -4.61
C GLY A 136 -23.76 8.38 -3.77
N SER A 137 -22.61 8.11 -4.39
CA SER A 137 -21.33 8.05 -3.67
C SER A 137 -20.89 9.43 -3.19
N VAL A 138 -19.97 9.48 -2.23
CA VAL A 138 -19.40 10.73 -1.71
C VAL A 138 -17.88 10.68 -1.86
N THR A 139 -17.32 11.62 -2.61
CA THR A 139 -15.87 11.80 -2.74
C THR A 139 -15.39 12.81 -1.70
N TYR A 140 -14.36 12.44 -0.95
CA TYR A 140 -13.66 13.27 0.02
C TYR A 140 -12.28 13.60 -0.54
N ASP A 141 -12.11 14.80 -1.06
CA ASP A 141 -10.81 15.34 -1.44
C ASP A 141 -10.12 15.87 -0.18
N PHE A 142 -8.86 15.52 0.03
CA PHE A 142 -8.11 15.94 1.22
C PHE A 142 -6.76 16.53 0.85
N GLU A 143 -6.34 17.51 1.64
CA GLU A 143 -5.02 18.14 1.56
C GLU A 143 -4.45 18.31 2.98
N LEU A 144 -3.22 17.86 3.18
CA LEU A 144 -2.43 18.09 4.37
C LEU A 144 -1.33 19.10 4.04
N ASP A 145 -1.43 20.28 4.65
CA ASP A 145 -0.42 21.31 4.60
C ASP A 145 0.33 21.39 5.93
N ILE A 146 1.65 21.55 5.85
CA ILE A 146 2.53 21.69 7.00
C ILE A 146 3.39 22.93 6.85
N LYS A 147 3.69 23.56 7.99
CA LYS A 147 4.60 24.70 8.11
C LYS A 147 5.36 24.63 9.42
N THR A 148 6.66 24.95 9.37
CA THR A 148 7.47 25.27 10.56
C THR A 148 7.85 26.75 10.57
N THR A 149 8.13 27.31 9.40
CA THR A 149 8.37 28.73 9.15
C THR A 149 7.80 29.11 7.77
N GLY A 150 7.56 30.39 7.51
CA GLY A 150 7.11 30.85 6.18
C GLY A 150 5.64 30.54 5.87
N ASP A 151 5.36 29.99 4.69
CA ASP A 151 4.01 29.64 4.23
C ASP A 151 3.72 28.14 4.39
N PHE A 152 2.45 27.78 4.35
CA PHE A 152 2.02 26.38 4.32
C PHE A 152 2.49 25.70 3.03
N VAL A 153 3.03 24.49 3.18
CA VAL A 153 3.44 23.62 2.07
C VAL A 153 2.58 22.36 2.10
N LYS A 154 1.97 22.03 0.96
CA LYS A 154 1.21 20.80 0.80
C LYS A 154 2.17 19.61 0.75
N VAL A 155 2.05 18.70 1.71
CA VAL A 155 2.92 17.53 1.86
C VAL A 155 2.21 16.22 1.52
N MET A 156 0.88 16.23 1.53
CA MET A 156 0.05 15.08 1.15
C MET A 156 -1.29 15.58 0.61
N ASP A 157 -1.81 14.87 -0.39
CA ASP A 157 -3.12 15.14 -0.98
C ASP A 157 -3.74 13.85 -1.53
N GLY A 158 -5.01 13.91 -1.91
CA GLY A 158 -5.67 12.79 -2.56
C GLY A 158 -7.18 12.86 -2.48
N SER A 159 -7.82 11.75 -2.82
CA SER A 159 -9.26 11.60 -2.74
C SER A 159 -9.66 10.19 -2.31
N LEU A 160 -10.80 10.11 -1.63
CA LEU A 160 -11.47 8.85 -1.27
C LEU A 160 -12.93 8.94 -1.68
N THR A 161 -13.39 8.02 -2.51
CA THR A 161 -14.80 7.88 -2.88
C THR A 161 -15.42 6.76 -2.08
N HIS A 162 -16.38 7.13 -1.24
CA HIS A 162 -17.15 6.23 -0.42
C HIS A 162 -18.46 5.87 -1.11
N LYS A 163 -18.73 4.57 -1.25
CA LYS A 163 -19.98 4.05 -1.79
C LYS A 163 -20.56 3.00 -0.84
N GLY A 164 -21.83 3.17 -0.51
CA GLY A 164 -22.54 2.33 0.46
C GLY A 164 -23.01 3.13 1.67
N PRO A 165 -23.60 2.46 2.68
CA PRO A 165 -24.04 3.11 3.90
C PRO A 165 -22.86 3.61 4.75
N ALA A 166 -23.05 4.74 5.44
CA ALA A 166 -22.09 5.24 6.41
C ALA A 166 -21.83 4.18 7.50
N LYS A 167 -20.58 4.09 7.98
CA LYS A 167 -20.12 3.07 8.97
C LYS A 167 -20.97 3.03 10.25
N THR A 168 -21.67 4.12 10.58
CA THR A 168 -22.54 4.26 11.76
C THR A 168 -23.99 3.86 11.53
N ASP A 169 -24.39 3.50 10.31
CA ASP A 169 -25.76 3.11 10.00
C ASP A 169 -25.99 1.67 10.48
N THR A 170 -26.14 1.52 11.80
CA THR A 170 -26.48 0.26 12.48
C THR A 170 -27.95 -0.12 12.30
N SER A 171 -28.66 0.44 11.31
CA SER A 171 -30.01 0.02 11.03
C SER A 171 -29.98 -1.40 10.47
N THR A 172 -30.87 -2.23 10.99
CA THR A 172 -30.98 -3.69 10.86
C THR A 172 -31.32 -4.19 9.44
N SER A 173 -30.77 -3.58 8.39
CA SER A 173 -31.22 -3.66 7.02
C SER A 173 -30.13 -4.22 6.11
N ALA A 174 -29.94 -5.55 6.16
CA ALA A 174 -28.97 -6.30 5.36
C ALA A 174 -27.51 -5.85 5.51
N ALA A 175 -26.60 -6.80 5.58
CA ALA A 175 -25.19 -6.48 5.57
C ALA A 175 -24.82 -6.05 4.12
N VAL A 176 -24.83 -4.74 3.86
CA VAL A 176 -24.55 -4.18 2.52
C VAL A 176 -23.04 -4.02 2.34
N ALA A 177 -22.54 -4.35 1.15
CA ALA A 177 -21.16 -4.12 0.79
C ALA A 177 -20.83 -2.61 0.79
N VAL A 178 -19.65 -2.27 1.28
CA VAL A 178 -19.12 -0.90 1.27
C VAL A 178 -17.84 -0.87 0.46
N GLU A 179 -17.71 0.12 -0.41
CA GLU A 179 -16.54 0.32 -1.24
C GLU A 179 -15.92 1.69 -0.89
N ASN A 180 -14.60 1.71 -0.69
CA ASN A 180 -13.82 2.93 -0.58
C ASN A 180 -12.65 2.85 -1.56
N SER A 181 -12.71 3.63 -2.62
CA SER A 181 -11.68 3.66 -3.66
C SER A 181 -11.13 5.07 -3.83
N GLY A 182 -9.88 5.20 -4.24
CA GLY A 182 -9.26 6.51 -4.34
C GLY A 182 -7.76 6.47 -4.55
N ALA A 183 -7.13 7.63 -4.32
CA ALA A 183 -5.69 7.76 -4.40
C ALA A 183 -5.18 8.69 -3.30
N ILE A 184 -4.02 8.38 -2.75
CA ILE A 184 -3.28 9.23 -1.82
C ILE A 184 -1.90 9.51 -2.40
N ASN A 185 -1.44 10.75 -2.33
CA ASN A 185 -0.11 11.19 -2.70
C ASN A 185 0.64 11.65 -1.44
N PHE A 186 1.82 11.07 -1.22
CA PHE A 186 2.76 11.44 -0.18
C PHE A 186 3.97 12.13 -0.83
N ASP A 187 4.21 13.40 -0.48
CA ASP A 187 5.35 14.16 -0.97
C ASP A 187 6.39 14.31 0.13
N PHE A 188 7.41 13.45 0.09
CA PHE A 188 8.51 13.45 1.05
C PHE A 188 9.49 14.59 0.78
N THR A 189 9.64 15.02 -0.47
CA THR A 189 10.43 16.23 -0.79
C THR A 189 9.79 17.48 -0.18
N ALA A 190 8.47 17.62 -0.31
CA ALA A 190 7.73 18.71 0.31
C ALA A 190 7.81 18.63 1.84
N LEU A 191 7.64 17.43 2.42
CA LEU A 191 7.78 17.22 3.86
C LEU A 191 9.18 17.60 4.36
N HIS A 192 10.24 17.16 3.67
CA HIS A 192 11.63 17.52 3.97
C HIS A 192 11.85 19.04 3.93
N SER A 193 11.21 19.76 3.01
CA SER A 193 11.37 21.21 2.88
C SER A 193 10.89 22.00 4.11
N VAL A 194 9.88 21.47 4.83
CA VAL A 194 9.33 22.10 6.04
C VAL A 194 9.79 21.43 7.33
N ILE A 195 10.18 20.16 7.29
CA ILE A 195 10.75 19.40 8.39
C ILE A 195 12.12 18.86 7.95
N PRO A 196 13.22 19.63 8.12
CA PRO A 196 14.55 19.24 7.63
C PRO A 196 15.12 17.96 8.26
N THR A 197 14.53 17.48 9.36
CA THR A 197 14.89 16.19 9.97
C THR A 197 14.29 14.99 9.26
N GLU A 198 13.27 15.19 8.42
CA GLU A 198 12.81 14.15 7.51
C GLU A 198 13.94 13.83 6.52
N ARG A 199 14.26 12.56 6.31
CA ARG A 199 15.38 12.16 5.44
C ARG A 199 14.95 11.53 4.13
N ALA A 200 13.71 11.02 4.07
CA ALA A 200 13.15 10.54 2.84
C ALA A 200 12.86 11.71 1.90
N THR A 201 12.99 11.44 0.60
CA THR A 201 12.69 12.42 -0.46
C THR A 201 11.93 11.74 -1.59
N GLY A 202 11.40 12.52 -2.52
CA GLY A 202 10.59 12.04 -3.63
C GLY A 202 9.12 11.93 -3.27
N LYS A 203 8.39 11.11 -4.05
CA LYS A 203 6.95 10.91 -3.85
C LYS A 203 6.59 9.45 -3.86
N VAL A 204 5.56 9.12 -3.08
CA VAL A 204 4.88 7.83 -3.12
C VAL A 204 3.39 8.09 -3.29
N SER A 205 2.76 7.43 -4.24
CA SER A 205 1.31 7.46 -4.41
C SER A 205 0.73 6.08 -4.17
N ASP A 206 -0.44 5.99 -3.54
CA ASP A 206 -1.19 4.75 -3.32
C ASP A 206 -2.57 4.92 -3.93
N THR A 207 -2.83 4.23 -5.04
CA THR A 207 -4.19 4.08 -5.60
C THR A 207 -4.79 2.83 -5.00
N PHE A 208 -5.94 2.92 -4.35
CA PHE A 208 -6.52 1.81 -3.60
C PHE A 208 -7.99 1.58 -3.94
N ASP A 209 -8.42 0.34 -3.73
CA ASP A 209 -9.81 -0.08 -3.70
C ASP A 209 -10.04 -1.01 -2.51
N ASN A 210 -10.90 -0.59 -1.58
CA ASN A 210 -11.27 -1.31 -0.36
C ASN A 210 -12.72 -1.77 -0.48
N VAL A 211 -12.93 -3.05 -0.72
CA VAL A 211 -14.26 -3.67 -0.78
C VAL A 211 -14.51 -4.45 0.50
N ARG A 212 -15.41 -3.93 1.33
CA ARG A 212 -15.90 -4.61 2.52
C ARG A 212 -17.13 -5.43 2.18
N ASP A 213 -16.97 -6.75 2.20
CA ASP A 213 -18.07 -7.72 2.21
C ASP A 213 -18.33 -8.18 3.65
N PRO A 214 -19.54 -8.06 4.18
CA PRO A 214 -19.80 -8.41 5.58
C PRO A 214 -19.62 -9.89 5.93
N ALA A 215 -19.68 -10.79 4.96
CA ALA A 215 -19.45 -12.21 5.15
C ALA A 215 -17.96 -12.59 5.01
N LYS A 216 -17.18 -11.81 4.23
CA LYS A 216 -15.80 -12.17 3.86
C LYS A 216 -14.72 -11.24 4.45
N GLY A 217 -15.09 -10.08 4.97
CA GLY A 217 -14.14 -9.08 5.47
C GLY A 217 -13.84 -7.98 4.45
N GLU A 218 -12.71 -7.31 4.62
CA GLU A 218 -12.29 -6.17 3.78
C GLU A 218 -11.17 -6.59 2.84
N LYS A 219 -11.49 -6.73 1.57
CA LYS A 219 -10.52 -6.90 0.49
C LYS A 219 -9.92 -5.53 0.17
N ARG A 220 -8.59 -5.45 0.11
CA ARG A 220 -7.89 -4.23 -0.34
C ARG A 220 -6.96 -4.55 -1.48
N VAL A 221 -7.09 -3.79 -2.55
CA VAL A 221 -6.16 -3.73 -3.68
C VAL A 221 -5.46 -2.39 -3.63
N ALA A 222 -4.16 -2.38 -3.88
CA ALA A 222 -3.35 -1.17 -3.92
C ALA A 222 -2.30 -1.20 -5.02
N THR A 223 -2.13 -0.07 -5.68
CA THR A 223 -1.03 0.20 -6.61
C THR A 223 -0.20 1.34 -6.03
N VAL A 224 0.99 1.01 -5.55
CA VAL A 224 1.93 1.96 -4.96
C VAL A 224 2.93 2.41 -6.02
N LYS A 225 2.88 3.69 -6.39
CA LYS A 225 3.80 4.29 -7.35
C LYS A 225 4.89 5.08 -6.64
N LEU A 226 6.14 4.78 -6.97
CA LEU A 226 7.32 5.50 -6.51
C LEU A 226 7.75 6.51 -7.58
N THR A 227 8.06 7.75 -7.19
CA THR A 227 8.60 8.78 -8.09
C THR A 227 9.80 9.44 -7.45
N ALA A 228 11.00 9.11 -7.94
CA ALA A 228 12.27 9.53 -7.35
C ALA A 228 12.30 9.39 -5.82
N PHE A 229 11.71 8.30 -5.31
CA PHE A 229 11.58 8.05 -3.87
C PHE A 229 12.89 7.52 -3.30
N LEU A 230 13.44 8.22 -2.32
CA LEU A 230 14.59 7.78 -1.55
C LEU A 230 14.12 7.57 -0.11
N PRO A 231 14.18 6.35 0.45
CA PRO A 231 13.76 6.12 1.81
C PRO A 231 14.75 6.75 2.82
N GLU A 232 14.33 6.93 4.06
CA GLU A 232 15.11 7.64 5.09
C GLU A 232 16.45 6.98 5.42
N GLU A 233 16.52 5.66 5.35
CA GLU A 233 17.74 4.85 5.50
C GLU A 233 18.73 5.08 4.36
N GLY A 234 18.28 5.69 3.26
CA GLY A 234 18.96 5.80 1.99
C GLY A 234 18.79 4.54 1.14
N ASP A 235 19.13 4.68 -0.13
CA ASP A 235 19.21 3.58 -1.07
C ASP A 235 20.55 3.71 -1.81
N PRO A 236 21.45 2.71 -1.75
CA PRO A 236 22.70 2.74 -2.50
C PRO A 236 22.53 2.96 -4.01
N HIS A 237 21.33 2.73 -4.56
CA HIS A 237 21.01 2.90 -5.99
C HIS A 237 20.46 4.28 -6.30
N GLY A 238 20.31 5.10 -5.26
CA GLY A 238 19.67 6.40 -5.36
C GLY A 238 18.15 6.28 -5.44
N PRO A 239 17.48 7.39 -5.80
CA PRO A 239 16.03 7.47 -5.74
C PRO A 239 15.34 6.53 -6.74
N ARG A 240 14.26 5.87 -6.27
CA ARG A 240 13.50 4.85 -6.99
C ARG A 240 12.32 5.42 -7.76
N THR A 241 12.06 4.86 -8.93
CA THR A 241 10.85 5.11 -9.72
C THR A 241 10.34 3.77 -10.21
N GLY A 242 9.05 3.49 -10.00
CA GLY A 242 8.46 2.18 -10.31
C GLY A 242 7.07 2.04 -9.70
N GLU A 243 6.46 0.88 -9.86
CA GLU A 243 5.12 0.57 -9.37
C GLU A 243 5.12 -0.79 -8.67
N TYR A 244 4.44 -0.87 -7.53
CA TYR A 244 4.18 -2.11 -6.80
C TYR A 244 2.67 -2.36 -6.77
N VAL A 245 2.26 -3.61 -6.85
CA VAL A 245 0.85 -3.99 -6.76
C VAL A 245 0.66 -4.95 -5.60
N TRP A 246 -0.31 -4.66 -4.75
CA TRP A 246 -0.60 -5.42 -3.55
C TRP A 246 -2.08 -5.73 -3.48
N GLU A 247 -2.41 -6.96 -3.10
CA GLU A 247 -3.77 -7.35 -2.75
C GLU A 247 -3.77 -8.16 -1.47
N ARG A 248 -4.77 -7.93 -0.63
CA ARG A 248 -5.04 -8.79 0.52
C ARG A 248 -6.52 -8.98 0.75
N GLU A 249 -6.86 -10.22 1.02
CA GLU A 249 -8.15 -10.66 1.53
C GLU A 249 -7.95 -11.31 2.91
N PRO A 250 -8.35 -10.63 4.00
CA PRO A 250 -8.21 -11.16 5.35
C PRO A 250 -8.80 -12.56 5.47
N SER A 251 -8.08 -13.45 6.14
CA SER A 251 -8.42 -14.89 6.28
C SER A 251 -8.40 -15.73 5.01
N VAL A 252 -8.14 -15.13 3.83
CA VAL A 252 -8.04 -15.86 2.56
C VAL A 252 -6.60 -15.87 2.06
N GLY A 253 -5.96 -14.72 1.88
CA GLY A 253 -4.62 -14.65 1.28
C GLY A 253 -4.23 -13.26 0.80
N GLY A 254 -3.21 -13.21 -0.04
CA GLY A 254 -2.76 -11.99 -0.69
C GLY A 254 -1.66 -12.21 -1.71
N SER A 255 -1.35 -11.13 -2.42
CA SER A 255 -0.24 -11.07 -3.36
C SER A 255 0.47 -9.73 -3.28
N PHE A 256 1.75 -9.74 -3.63
CA PHE A 256 2.58 -8.55 -3.71
C PHE A 256 3.57 -8.68 -4.87
N GLU A 257 3.46 -7.79 -5.84
CA GLU A 257 4.38 -7.62 -6.96
C GLU A 257 5.19 -6.36 -6.75
N PHE A 258 6.50 -6.45 -6.89
CA PHE A 258 7.38 -5.30 -6.70
C PHE A 258 8.63 -5.38 -7.55
N GLU A 259 9.19 -4.19 -7.79
CA GLU A 259 10.52 -4.00 -8.35
C GLU A 259 11.43 -3.43 -7.25
N ASP A 260 12.62 -3.97 -7.06
CA ASP A 260 13.58 -3.48 -6.05
C ASP A 260 15.01 -3.82 -6.50
N THR A 261 16.04 -3.64 -5.65
CA THR A 261 17.41 -4.09 -5.94
C THR A 261 18.00 -4.94 -4.86
N VAL A 262 18.83 -5.89 -5.27
CA VAL A 262 19.37 -6.91 -4.39
C VAL A 262 20.87 -7.05 -4.57
N ALA A 263 21.59 -7.18 -3.45
CA ALA A 263 22.94 -7.71 -3.49
C ALA A 263 22.85 -9.24 -3.43
N LEU A 264 23.31 -9.92 -4.47
CA LEU A 264 23.24 -11.38 -4.56
C LEU A 264 24.44 -12.08 -3.91
N CYS A 265 25.52 -11.33 -3.64
CA CYS A 265 26.77 -11.80 -3.05
C CYS A 265 27.36 -13.03 -3.79
N VAL A 266 27.09 -13.16 -5.09
CA VAL A 266 27.59 -14.23 -5.97
C VAL A 266 29.07 -14.09 -6.32
N THR A 267 29.65 -12.90 -6.10
CA THR A 267 31.10 -12.65 -6.19
C THR A 267 31.53 -11.74 -5.04
N SER A 268 32.78 -11.83 -4.61
CA SER A 268 33.34 -11.11 -3.44
C SER A 268 33.42 -9.58 -3.59
N THR A 269 32.87 -9.02 -4.67
CA THR A 269 32.76 -7.57 -4.91
C THR A 269 31.32 -7.11 -4.69
N ALA A 270 30.96 -6.97 -3.41
CA ALA A 270 29.61 -6.73 -2.90
C ALA A 270 28.99 -5.34 -3.22
N THR A 271 29.46 -4.62 -4.24
CA THR A 271 29.11 -3.19 -4.42
C THR A 271 28.09 -2.89 -5.50
N ALA A 272 27.92 -3.73 -6.53
CA ALA A 272 26.91 -3.50 -7.57
C ALA A 272 25.62 -4.27 -7.25
N GLN A 273 24.49 -3.64 -6.92
CA GLN A 273 23.25 -4.40 -6.74
C GLN A 273 22.55 -4.62 -8.10
N SER A 274 21.74 -5.66 -8.16
CA SER A 274 21.01 -6.08 -9.37
C SER A 274 19.57 -5.63 -9.27
N ASP A 275 18.99 -5.24 -10.41
CA ASP A 275 17.57 -4.93 -10.52
C ASP A 275 16.77 -6.21 -10.38
N LEU A 276 15.79 -6.22 -9.48
CA LEU A 276 14.98 -7.38 -9.14
C LEU A 276 13.50 -7.10 -9.39
N VAL A 277 12.84 -8.02 -10.05
CA VAL A 277 11.39 -8.12 -10.15
C VAL A 277 10.95 -9.34 -9.35
N ALA A 278 9.95 -9.19 -8.49
CA ALA A 278 9.44 -10.30 -7.68
C ALA A 278 7.92 -10.29 -7.58
N VAL A 279 7.38 -11.49 -7.38
CA VAL A 279 6.00 -11.74 -7.02
C VAL A 279 5.98 -12.64 -5.79
N ALA A 280 5.20 -12.27 -4.78
CA ALA A 280 4.94 -13.08 -3.60
C ALA A 280 3.44 -13.31 -3.48
N ARG A 281 3.03 -14.54 -3.22
CA ARG A 281 1.62 -14.95 -3.12
C ARG A 281 1.46 -15.89 -1.96
N TRP A 282 0.39 -15.72 -1.20
CA TRP A 282 0.09 -16.59 -0.08
C TRP A 282 -1.42 -16.74 0.10
N TYR A 283 -1.83 -17.85 0.70
CA TYR A 283 -3.22 -18.09 1.03
C TYR A 283 -3.33 -19.02 2.25
N LYS A 284 -4.50 -18.99 2.88
CA LYS A 284 -4.87 -19.90 3.96
C LYS A 284 -5.36 -21.21 3.37
N ALA A 285 -4.58 -22.26 3.58
CA ALA A 285 -4.88 -23.60 3.11
C ALA A 285 -5.96 -24.28 3.97
N SER A 286 -6.52 -25.37 3.46
CA SER A 286 -7.57 -26.14 4.12
C SER A 286 -7.10 -26.87 5.38
N ASP A 287 -5.80 -27.07 5.54
CA ASP A 287 -5.17 -27.60 6.74
C ASP A 287 -5.05 -26.55 7.88
N GLY A 288 -5.46 -25.32 7.60
CA GLY A 288 -5.39 -24.18 8.54
C GLY A 288 -4.07 -23.43 8.53
N GLY A 289 -3.07 -23.89 7.77
CA GLY A 289 -1.78 -23.22 7.59
C GLY A 289 -1.81 -22.12 6.53
N ILE A 290 -0.71 -21.38 6.44
CA ILE A 290 -0.43 -20.45 5.33
C ILE A 290 0.51 -21.15 4.36
N HIS A 291 0.08 -21.21 3.11
CA HIS A 291 0.88 -21.69 2.00
C HIS A 291 1.28 -20.49 1.15
N GLY A 292 2.55 -20.42 0.77
CA GLY A 292 3.10 -19.30 0.00
C GLY A 292 4.05 -19.76 -1.09
N ARG A 293 4.09 -18.98 -2.17
CA ARG A 293 5.13 -19.03 -3.20
C ARG A 293 5.61 -17.61 -3.52
N SER A 294 6.91 -17.42 -3.57
CA SER A 294 7.52 -16.22 -4.13
C SER A 294 8.48 -16.59 -5.24
N ASP A 295 8.42 -15.87 -6.34
CA ASP A 295 9.29 -16.02 -7.50
C ASP A 295 9.97 -14.67 -7.75
N ALA A 296 11.27 -14.69 -8.01
CA ALA A 296 12.04 -13.48 -8.28
C ALA A 296 13.02 -13.66 -9.45
N LYS A 297 13.23 -12.58 -10.19
CA LYS A 297 14.20 -12.46 -11.27
C LYS A 297 15.07 -11.26 -11.00
N ALA A 298 16.38 -11.39 -11.17
CA ALA A 298 17.28 -10.24 -11.14
C ALA A 298 18.22 -10.18 -12.36
N THR A 299 18.57 -8.97 -12.77
CA THR A 299 19.47 -8.68 -13.90
C THR A 299 20.38 -7.48 -13.60
N GLY A 300 21.49 -7.35 -14.32
CA GLY A 300 22.41 -6.24 -14.18
C GLY A 300 23.22 -6.25 -12.86
N GLY A 301 23.95 -5.18 -12.61
CA GLY A 301 24.76 -5.02 -11.41
C GLY A 301 25.87 -6.08 -11.29
N GLN A 302 25.73 -6.96 -10.29
CA GLN A 302 26.62 -8.11 -10.05
C GLN A 302 26.49 -9.24 -11.09
N ILE A 303 25.42 -9.23 -11.89
CA ILE A 303 25.10 -10.30 -12.84
C ILE A 303 25.76 -9.97 -14.19
N PRO A 304 26.51 -10.91 -14.80
CA PRO A 304 27.07 -10.71 -16.14
C PRO A 304 26.00 -10.33 -17.17
N THR A 305 26.42 -9.59 -18.20
CA THR A 305 25.52 -9.22 -19.30
C THR A 305 24.91 -10.47 -19.95
N ASP A 306 23.63 -10.39 -20.30
CA ASP A 306 22.79 -11.46 -20.86
C ASP A 306 22.47 -12.63 -19.92
N ASP A 307 23.05 -12.67 -18.72
CA ASP A 307 22.69 -13.65 -17.70
C ASP A 307 21.54 -13.14 -16.82
N THR A 308 20.81 -14.06 -16.22
CA THR A 308 19.68 -13.75 -15.33
C THR A 308 19.74 -14.60 -14.09
N TRP A 309 19.54 -13.96 -12.95
CA TRP A 309 19.32 -14.67 -11.70
C TRP A 309 17.84 -15.00 -11.55
N MET A 310 17.54 -16.26 -11.24
CA MET A 310 16.20 -16.77 -11.00
C MET A 310 16.13 -17.34 -9.59
N GLY A 311 15.08 -16.97 -8.86
CA GLY A 311 14.82 -17.44 -7.52
C GLY A 311 13.37 -17.86 -7.35
N ALA A 312 13.17 -18.89 -6.54
CA ALA A 312 11.84 -19.23 -6.06
C ALA A 312 11.93 -19.70 -4.61
N ALA A 313 10.93 -19.37 -3.82
CA ALA A 313 10.75 -19.83 -2.46
C ALA A 313 9.31 -20.32 -2.27
N CYS A 314 9.15 -21.41 -1.54
CA CYS A 314 7.86 -21.91 -1.12
C CYS A 314 7.84 -22.07 0.38
N ALA A 315 6.69 -21.74 0.97
CA ALA A 315 6.50 -21.78 2.40
C ALA A 315 5.19 -22.50 2.74
N GLN A 316 5.24 -23.34 3.77
CA GLN A 316 4.08 -24.02 4.34
C GLN A 316 4.24 -23.96 5.86
N GLY A 317 3.38 -23.22 6.55
CA GLY A 317 3.62 -22.95 7.97
C GLY A 317 2.48 -22.27 8.72
N GLN A 318 2.78 -21.86 9.95
CA GLN A 318 1.80 -21.23 10.85
C GLN A 318 1.37 -19.84 10.37
N THR A 319 0.19 -19.41 10.82
CA THR A 319 -0.49 -18.18 10.38
C THR A 319 -0.02 -16.91 11.09
N THR A 320 0.86 -17.01 12.08
CA THR A 320 1.19 -15.90 13.00
C THR A 320 2.48 -15.16 12.68
N SER A 321 3.26 -15.60 11.69
CA SER A 321 4.49 -14.95 11.23
C SER A 321 4.60 -15.06 9.70
N ALA A 322 5.59 -14.38 9.11
CA ALA A 322 5.98 -14.67 7.73
C ALA A 322 6.19 -16.18 7.56
N PRO A 323 5.64 -16.80 6.50
CA PRO A 323 5.69 -18.24 6.39
C PRO A 323 7.13 -18.68 6.11
N ALA A 324 7.65 -19.61 6.93
CA ALA A 324 9.02 -20.08 6.83
C ALA A 324 9.23 -20.86 5.52
N GLU A 325 10.31 -20.55 4.80
CA GLU A 325 10.64 -21.18 3.52
C GLU A 325 11.00 -22.66 3.74
N GLY A 326 10.13 -23.56 3.27
CA GLY A 326 10.37 -25.01 3.25
C GLY A 326 11.08 -25.47 1.98
N TYR A 327 11.05 -24.65 0.93
CA TYR A 327 11.83 -24.80 -0.28
C TYR A 327 12.36 -23.47 -0.74
N TRP A 328 13.59 -23.46 -1.25
CA TRP A 328 14.11 -22.36 -2.02
C TRP A 328 15.09 -22.85 -3.08
N ILE A 329 15.18 -22.08 -4.15
CA ILE A 329 16.18 -22.23 -5.20
C ILE A 329 16.64 -20.85 -5.65
N ILE A 330 17.91 -20.80 -5.97
CA ILE A 330 18.63 -19.65 -6.49
C ILE A 330 19.52 -20.18 -7.61
N LYS A 331 19.37 -19.66 -8.83
CA LYS A 331 20.22 -20.05 -9.95
C LYS A 331 20.52 -18.87 -10.88
N LEU A 332 21.73 -18.86 -11.40
CA LEU A 332 22.18 -17.99 -12.48
C LEU A 332 22.01 -18.77 -13.78
N GLU A 333 21.24 -18.22 -14.71
CA GLU A 333 21.00 -18.77 -16.03
C GLU A 333 21.63 -17.91 -17.11
N ASP A 334 22.16 -18.55 -18.15
CA ASP A 334 22.59 -17.86 -19.36
C ASP A 334 21.39 -17.39 -20.20
N LYS A 335 21.65 -16.67 -21.29
CA LYS A 335 20.61 -16.20 -22.22
C LYS A 335 19.73 -17.29 -22.85
N ASN A 336 20.16 -18.55 -22.83
CA ASN A 336 19.39 -19.69 -23.34
C ASN A 336 18.64 -20.40 -22.20
N GLY A 337 18.75 -19.90 -20.98
CA GLY A 337 18.16 -20.48 -19.77
C GLY A 337 18.91 -21.71 -19.25
N VAL A 338 20.16 -21.90 -19.65
CA VAL A 338 21.03 -22.95 -19.08
C VAL A 338 21.56 -22.46 -17.75
N THR A 339 21.33 -23.24 -16.69
CA THR A 339 21.89 -22.95 -15.36
C THR A 339 23.42 -23.00 -15.39
N ILE A 340 24.06 -21.86 -15.13
CA ILE A 340 25.51 -21.70 -14.99
C ILE A 340 25.96 -22.09 -13.58
N SER A 341 25.21 -21.65 -12.57
CA SER A 341 25.45 -21.96 -11.16
C SER A 341 24.16 -21.82 -10.37
N GLY A 342 24.06 -22.50 -9.23
CA GLY A 342 22.89 -22.36 -8.38
C GLY A 342 22.95 -23.25 -7.15
N ASN A 343 22.01 -23.03 -6.25
CA ASN A 343 21.82 -23.81 -5.05
C ASN A 343 20.33 -23.93 -4.76
N SER A 344 19.94 -25.00 -4.08
CA SER A 344 18.58 -25.18 -3.61
C SER A 344 18.57 -25.95 -2.29
N ALA A 345 17.51 -25.75 -1.51
CA ALA A 345 17.21 -26.59 -0.37
C ALA A 345 15.72 -26.91 -0.35
N ALA A 346 15.39 -28.11 0.12
CA ALA A 346 14.03 -28.58 0.25
C ALA A 346 13.88 -29.37 1.56
N VAL A 347 12.78 -29.13 2.26
CA VAL A 347 12.36 -29.93 3.41
C VAL A 347 11.12 -30.71 3.02
N GLY A 348 11.15 -32.04 3.20
CA GLY A 348 10.03 -32.92 2.87
C GLY A 348 9.89 -33.20 1.37
N SER A 349 8.82 -33.90 0.99
CA SER A 349 8.60 -34.42 -0.37
C SER A 349 7.69 -33.55 -1.25
N SER A 350 7.02 -32.54 -0.69
CA SER A 350 6.09 -31.66 -1.43
C SER A 350 6.14 -30.22 -0.89
N PRO A 351 7.29 -29.54 -1.03
CA PRO A 351 7.51 -28.29 -0.31
C PRO A 351 6.84 -27.06 -0.95
N CYS A 352 6.32 -27.18 -2.17
CA CYS A 352 5.52 -26.16 -2.84
C CYS A 352 4.09 -26.66 -3.02
N ASP A 353 3.12 -25.79 -2.70
CA ASP A 353 1.71 -26.11 -2.94
C ASP A 353 1.37 -25.97 -4.44
N PRO A 354 0.82 -27.02 -5.10
CA PRO A 354 0.45 -26.95 -6.51
C PRO A 354 -0.64 -25.92 -6.84
N GLN A 355 -1.45 -25.47 -5.86
CA GLN A 355 -2.42 -24.40 -6.06
C GLN A 355 -1.77 -23.05 -6.37
N LEU A 356 -0.50 -22.86 -6.01
CA LEU A 356 0.26 -21.65 -6.32
C LEU A 356 1.02 -21.75 -7.67
N GLY A 357 0.79 -22.81 -8.44
CA GLY A 357 1.32 -22.99 -9.79
C GLY A 357 2.12 -24.26 -9.97
N GLY A 358 2.78 -24.38 -11.14
CA GLY A 358 3.49 -25.57 -11.59
C GLY A 358 4.60 -26.07 -10.65
N LEU A 359 5.20 -27.20 -11.01
CA LEU A 359 6.27 -27.85 -10.26
C LEU A 359 7.36 -26.84 -9.84
N PRO A 360 7.99 -27.03 -8.66
CA PRO A 360 9.09 -26.17 -8.25
C PRO A 360 10.18 -26.17 -9.34
N PRO A 361 10.76 -25.00 -9.68
CA PRO A 361 11.87 -24.93 -10.63
C PRO A 361 13.05 -25.75 -10.10
N THR A 362 13.89 -26.31 -10.97
CA THR A 362 15.05 -27.11 -10.55
C THR A 362 16.35 -26.53 -11.10
N LEU A 363 17.49 -27.00 -10.58
CA LEU A 363 18.81 -26.60 -11.08
C LEU A 363 19.14 -27.16 -12.47
N ALA A 364 18.45 -28.22 -12.89
CA ALA A 364 18.71 -28.90 -14.16
C ALA A 364 17.75 -28.51 -15.28
N ASP A 365 16.65 -27.80 -14.94
CA ASP A 365 15.53 -27.55 -15.83
C ASP A 365 14.91 -26.18 -15.53
N ASN A 366 14.84 -25.34 -16.55
CA ASN A 366 14.26 -24.00 -16.52
C ASN A 366 12.83 -23.95 -17.08
N THR A 367 12.29 -25.05 -17.57
CA THR A 367 10.92 -25.10 -18.13
C THR A 367 9.83 -24.89 -17.07
N HIS A 368 10.21 -24.96 -15.80
CA HIS A 368 9.36 -24.71 -14.64
C HIS A 368 9.65 -23.37 -13.94
N ASP A 369 10.50 -22.53 -14.54
CA ASP A 369 10.76 -21.20 -14.04
C ASP A 369 9.54 -20.30 -14.22
N PHE A 370 9.45 -19.31 -13.33
CA PHE A 370 8.34 -18.37 -13.38
C PHE A 370 8.42 -17.48 -14.63
N ASN A 371 7.28 -17.32 -15.31
CA ASN A 371 7.19 -16.43 -16.47
C ASN A 371 6.96 -14.99 -16.01
N PHE A 372 8.04 -14.23 -15.83
CA PHE A 372 7.98 -12.80 -15.47
C PHE A 372 7.31 -11.91 -16.51
N GLY A 373 7.15 -12.37 -17.76
CA GLY A 373 6.36 -11.66 -18.77
C GLY A 373 4.85 -11.68 -18.52
N ALA A 374 4.38 -12.49 -17.55
CA ALA A 374 2.99 -12.53 -17.12
C ALA A 374 2.67 -11.55 -15.98
N ILE A 375 3.68 -10.89 -15.40
CA ILE A 375 3.48 -9.86 -14.37
C ILE A 375 2.90 -8.61 -15.04
N ASP A 376 1.87 -8.06 -14.41
CA ASP A 376 1.18 -6.87 -14.88
C ASP A 376 1.01 -5.92 -13.70
N PHE A 377 1.91 -4.94 -13.58
CA PHE A 377 1.90 -3.94 -12.51
C PHE A 377 0.68 -3.01 -12.51
N THR A 378 -0.35 -3.30 -13.32
CA THR A 378 -1.65 -2.62 -13.27
C THR A 378 -2.73 -3.43 -12.56
N LYS A 379 -2.49 -4.71 -12.23
CA LYS A 379 -3.47 -5.58 -11.54
C LYS A 379 -2.80 -6.63 -10.66
N PRO A 380 -3.39 -7.01 -9.51
CA PRO A 380 -2.78 -8.00 -8.63
C PRO A 380 -2.67 -9.38 -9.29
N TYR A 381 -1.59 -10.09 -8.96
CA TYR A 381 -1.38 -11.45 -9.38
C TYR A 381 -2.31 -12.37 -8.61
N PRO A 382 -3.01 -13.30 -9.28
CA PRO A 382 -4.01 -14.15 -8.63
C PRO A 382 -3.39 -15.11 -7.61
N PHE A 383 -4.16 -15.37 -6.54
CA PHE A 383 -3.88 -16.38 -5.54
C PHE A 383 -5.12 -17.28 -5.30
N PRO A 384 -4.95 -18.49 -4.74
CA PRO A 384 -6.09 -19.40 -4.51
C PRO A 384 -7.15 -18.83 -3.58
N ASN A 385 -8.42 -19.20 -3.83
CA ASN A 385 -9.59 -18.84 -3.03
C ASN A 385 -9.97 -17.34 -3.00
N GLN A 386 -9.31 -16.51 -3.81
CA GLN A 386 -9.67 -15.11 -4.07
C GLN A 386 -11.13 -15.00 -4.53
N TRP A 387 -11.85 -13.94 -4.15
CA TRP A 387 -13.27 -13.75 -4.47
C TRP A 387 -13.63 -12.46 -5.21
#